data_AF-A0AAU4WYW7-F1
#
_entry.id   AF-A0AAU4WYW7-F1
#
_cell.length_a   1.000
_cell.length_b   1.000
_cell.length_c   1.000
_cell.angle_alpha   90.00
_cell.angle_beta   90.00
_cell.angle_gamma   90.00
#
_symmetry.space_group_name_H-M   'P 1'
#
loop_
_entity.id
_entity.type
_entity.pdbx_description
1 polymer ?
#
loop_
_entity_poly.entity_id
_entity_poly.type
_entity_poly.pdbx_seq_one_letter_code
_entity_poly.pdbx_strand_id
1 'polypeptide(L)'
;MVVDEQFRLHPESTAYLDAVRGMGRSVNTERNYAYGLALYLTWCDERAFSWSDPGFENLLRLRNWLVSTPLPVRGRRVQPVIRYRKDG
;
A
#
# COMPACT_ATOMS: atom_id res chain seq x y z
N MET A 1 2.60 8.48 5.37
CA MET A 1 1.80 9.61 4.87
C MET A 1 1.06 9.14 3.63
N VAL A 2 -0.27 9.22 3.63
CA VAL A 2 -1.12 8.86 2.48
C VAL A 2 -1.80 10.15 2.01
N VAL A 3 -1.82 10.35 0.71
CA VAL A 3 -2.36 11.55 0.06
C VAL A 3 -3.58 11.14 -0.76
N ASP A 4 -4.67 11.88 -0.65
CA ASP A 4 -5.90 11.67 -1.43
C ASP A 4 -5.76 12.18 -2.89
N GLU A 5 -6.78 11.95 -3.72
CA GLU A 5 -6.76 12.37 -5.13
C GLU A 5 -6.71 13.90 -5.30
N GLN A 6 -7.07 14.67 -4.26
CA GLN A 6 -6.98 16.12 -4.25
C GLN A 6 -5.63 16.61 -3.69
N PHE A 7 -4.64 15.72 -3.61
CA PHE A 7 -3.30 15.98 -3.11
C PHE A 7 -3.26 16.44 -1.64
N ARG A 8 -4.29 16.13 -0.86
CA ARG A 8 -4.35 16.44 0.57
C ARG A 8 -3.97 15.23 1.40
N LEU A 9 -3.51 15.52 2.60
CA LEU A 9 -3.18 14.51 3.58
C LEU A 9 -4.43 13.83 4.11
N HIS A 10 -4.51 12.50 3.99
CA HIS A 10 -5.55 11.73 4.68
C HIS A 10 -5.21 11.62 6.17
N PRO A 11 -5.92 12.33 7.08
CA PRO A 11 -5.50 12.48 8.48
C PRO A 11 -5.46 11.15 9.24
N GLU A 12 -6.51 10.34 9.10
CA GLU A 12 -6.66 9.06 9.82
C GLU A 12 -5.62 8.05 9.38
N SER A 13 -5.30 8.02 8.08
CA SER A 13 -4.26 7.14 7.55
C SER A 13 -2.86 7.59 7.96
N THR A 14 -2.65 8.90 8.10
CA THR A 14 -1.40 9.44 8.61
C THR A 14 -1.21 9.08 10.08
N ALA A 15 -2.24 9.28 10.91
CA ALA A 15 -2.24 8.90 12.32
C ALA A 15 -2.02 7.39 12.51
N TYR A 16 -2.68 6.56 11.70
CA TYR A 16 -2.48 5.11 11.73
C TYR A 16 -1.03 4.72 11.42
N LEU A 17 -0.43 5.32 10.38
CA LEU A 17 0.95 4.99 10.01
C LEU A 17 1.97 5.46 11.04
N ASP A 18 1.71 6.59 11.71
CA ASP A 18 2.56 7.02 12.83
C ASP A 18 2.45 6.06 14.01
N ALA A 19 1.26 5.51 14.30
CA ALA A 19 1.10 4.44 15.27
C ALA A 19 1.86 3.16 14.85
N VAL A 20 1.81 2.77 13.57
CA VAL A 20 2.56 1.62 13.04
C VAL A 20 4.07 1.80 13.22
N ARG A 21 4.58 3.01 12.98
CA ARG A 21 5.98 3.35 13.22
C ARG A 21 6.34 3.29 14.71
N GLY A 22 5.47 3.83 15.57
CA GLY A 22 5.64 3.78 17.03
C GLY A 22 5.70 2.37 17.62
N MET A 23 5.11 1.38 16.93
CA MET A 23 5.19 -0.04 17.32
C MET A 23 6.54 -0.72 16.99
N GLY A 24 7.53 0.00 16.43
CA GLY A 24 8.84 -0.56 16.11
C GLY A 24 8.81 -1.63 15.00
N ARG A 25 7.84 -1.54 14.08
CA ARG A 25 7.74 -2.44 12.93
C ARG A 25 8.85 -2.17 11.92
N SER A 26 9.15 -3.16 11.08
CA SER A 26 10.13 -2.95 10.02
C SER A 26 9.65 -1.88 9.02
N VAL A 27 10.59 -1.15 8.40
CA VAL A 27 10.29 -0.18 7.34
C VAL A 27 9.50 -0.83 6.19
N ASN A 28 9.75 -2.10 5.89
CA ASN A 28 9.00 -2.83 4.88
C ASN A 28 7.54 -3.06 5.29
N THR A 29 7.30 -3.33 6.58
CA THR A 29 5.96 -3.41 7.15
C THR A 29 5.26 -2.06 7.04
N GLU A 30 5.87 -0.96 7.51
CA GLU A 30 5.30 0.39 7.37
C GLU A 30 4.88 0.71 5.93
N ARG A 31 5.76 0.43 4.96
CA ARG A 31 5.48 0.63 3.52
C ARG A 31 4.34 -0.22 3.02
N ASN A 32 4.26 -1.49 3.44
CA ASN A 32 3.16 -2.37 3.05
C ASN A 32 1.81 -1.85 3.57
N TYR A 33 1.74 -1.38 4.81
CA TYR A 33 0.53 -0.77 5.36
C TYR A 33 0.19 0.54 4.64
N ALA A 34 1.18 1.39 4.37
CA ALA A 34 0.97 2.65 3.64
C ALA A 34 0.41 2.42 2.24
N TYR A 35 0.96 1.44 1.51
CA TYR A 35 0.45 1.07 0.19
C TYR A 35 -0.98 0.50 0.27
N GLY A 36 -1.25 -0.40 1.23
CA GLY A 36 -2.58 -0.98 1.39
C GLY A 36 -3.64 0.09 1.67
N LEU A 37 -3.33 1.05 2.53
CA LEU A 37 -4.21 2.19 2.82
C LEU A 37 -4.45 3.07 1.60
N ALA A 38 -3.40 3.45 0.88
CA ALA A 38 -3.53 4.25 -0.34
C ALA A 38 -4.44 3.54 -1.36
N LEU A 39 -4.21 2.25 -1.60
CA LEU A 39 -5.01 1.45 -2.52
C LEU A 39 -6.48 1.38 -2.12
N TYR A 40 -6.75 1.18 -0.83
CA TYR A 40 -8.11 1.14 -0.30
C TYR A 40 -8.82 2.48 -0.47
N LEU A 41 -8.17 3.57 -0.09
CA LEU A 41 -8.75 4.91 -0.17
C LEU A 41 -9.04 5.33 -1.61
N THR A 42 -8.10 5.10 -2.54
CA THR A 42 -8.32 5.34 -3.97
C THR A 42 -9.47 4.49 -4.49
N TRP A 43 -9.55 3.21 -4.12
CA TRP A 43 -10.65 2.35 -4.55
C TRP A 43 -12.03 2.85 -4.07
N CYS A 44 -12.09 3.43 -2.87
CA CYS A 44 -13.30 4.06 -2.33
C CYS A 44 -13.65 5.35 -3.08
N ASP A 45 -12.66 6.21 -3.33
CA ASP A 45 -12.83 7.51 -3.98
C ASP A 45 -13.34 7.35 -5.42
N GLU A 46 -12.73 6.45 -6.20
CA GLU A 46 -13.17 6.08 -7.56
C GLU A 46 -14.64 5.64 -7.64
N ARG A 47 -15.22 5.17 -6.54
CA ARG A 47 -16.59 4.63 -6.45
C ARG A 47 -17.52 5.52 -5.64
N ALA A 48 -17.05 6.70 -5.25
CA ALA A 48 -17.81 7.73 -4.54
C ALA A 48 -18.53 7.24 -3.28
N PHE A 49 -17.92 6.34 -2.50
CA PHE A 49 -18.48 5.91 -1.22
C PHE A 49 -17.51 6.18 -0.05
N SER A 50 -18.07 6.30 1.15
CA SER A 50 -17.30 6.61 2.35
C SER A 50 -16.39 5.44 2.76
N TRP A 51 -15.08 5.70 2.83
CA TRP A 51 -14.10 4.71 3.29
C TRP A 51 -14.32 4.28 4.75
N SER A 52 -14.99 5.10 5.57
CA SER A 52 -15.23 4.85 6.98
C SER A 52 -16.39 3.89 7.24
N ASP A 53 -17.28 3.72 6.24
CA ASP A 53 -18.42 2.82 6.31
C ASP A 53 -18.62 2.12 4.95
N PRO A 54 -17.69 1.21 4.57
CA PRO A 54 -17.76 0.56 3.28
C PRO A 54 -18.93 -0.44 3.20
N GLY A 55 -19.38 -0.98 4.33
CA GLY A 55 -20.27 -2.14 4.35
C GLY A 55 -19.63 -3.43 3.79
N PHE A 56 -20.28 -4.56 4.04
CA PHE A 56 -19.74 -5.89 3.67
C PHE A 56 -19.56 -6.08 2.17
N GLU A 57 -20.56 -5.67 1.38
CA GLU A 57 -20.57 -5.86 -0.07
C GLU A 57 -19.39 -5.17 -0.76
N ASN A 58 -19.03 -3.96 -0.33
CA ASN A 58 -17.89 -3.25 -0.92
C ASN A 58 -16.56 -3.87 -0.50
N LEU A 59 -16.44 -4.39 0.72
CA LEU A 59 -15.26 -5.15 1.13
C LEU A 59 -15.08 -6.43 0.29
N LEU A 60 -16.18 -7.12 -0.03
CA LEU A 60 -16.15 -8.29 -0.91
C LEU A 60 -15.74 -7.91 -2.34
N ARG A 61 -16.26 -6.80 -2.86
CA ARG A 61 -15.89 -6.27 -4.18
C ARG A 61 -14.42 -5.86 -4.24
N LEU A 62 -13.91 -5.19 -3.22
CA LEU A 62 -12.49 -4.85 -3.10
C LEU A 62 -11.63 -6.11 -3.11
N ARG A 63 -11.94 -7.11 -2.29
CA ARG A 63 -11.22 -8.39 -2.27
C ARG A 63 -11.18 -9.03 -3.65
N ASN A 64 -12.33 -9.11 -4.32
CA ASN A 64 -12.41 -9.71 -5.65
C ASN A 64 -11.59 -8.91 -6.67
N TRP A 65 -11.62 -7.58 -6.60
CA TRP A 65 -10.83 -6.69 -7.44
C TRP A 65 -9.32 -6.86 -7.22
N LEU A 66 -8.87 -7.00 -5.97
CA LEU A 66 -7.46 -7.27 -5.64
C LEU A 66 -6.96 -8.62 -6.18
N VAL A 67 -7.84 -9.61 -6.25
CA VAL A 67 -7.52 -10.94 -6.80
C VAL A 67 -7.49 -10.91 -8.33
N SER A 68 -8.42 -10.20 -8.97
CA SER A 68 -8.52 -10.13 -10.43
C SER A 68 -7.55 -9.15 -11.08
N THR A 69 -7.12 -8.13 -10.35
CA THR A 69 -6.15 -7.12 -10.80
C THR A 69 -4.82 -7.38 -10.11
N PRO A 70 -3.93 -8.20 -10.69
CA PRO A 70 -2.66 -8.50 -10.05
C PRO A 70 -1.86 -7.20 -9.85
N LEU A 71 -1.54 -6.91 -8.59
CA LEU A 71 -0.66 -5.80 -8.27
C LEU A 71 0.67 -6.02 -9.01
N PRO A 72 1.28 -4.95 -9.58
CA PRO A 72 2.56 -5.08 -10.25
C PRO A 72 3.57 -5.75 -9.31
N VAL A 73 4.34 -6.70 -9.85
CA VAL A 73 5.32 -7.48 -9.09
C VAL A 73 6.22 -6.53 -8.31
N ARG A 74 6.14 -6.56 -6.97
CA ARG A 74 6.91 -5.66 -6.13
C ARG A 74 8.35 -6.14 -6.04
N GLY A 75 9.23 -5.46 -6.78
CA GLY A 75 10.68 -5.62 -6.66
C GLY A 75 11.36 -5.75 -8.01
N ARG A 76 12.46 -5.00 -8.20
CA ARG A 76 13.42 -5.29 -9.26
C ARG A 76 14.07 -6.63 -8.90
N ARG A 77 13.81 -7.69 -9.68
CA ARG A 77 14.77 -8.80 -9.75
C ARG A 77 16.05 -8.21 -10.36
N VAL A 78 16.90 -7.62 -9.52
CA VAL A 78 18.28 -7.37 -9.92
C VAL A 78 18.85 -8.77 -10.07
N GLN A 79 18.97 -9.24 -11.31
CA GLN A 79 19.75 -10.43 -11.56
C GLN A 79 21.12 -10.18 -10.91
N PRO A 80 21.61 -11.07 -10.03
CA PRO A 80 22.92 -10.88 -9.44
C PRO A 80 23.93 -10.82 -10.58
N VAL A 81 24.51 -9.64 -10.82
CA VAL A 81 25.65 -9.50 -11.71
C VAL A 81 26.78 -10.26 -11.02
N ILE A 82 27.11 -11.45 -11.52
CA ILE A 82 28.24 -12.24 -11.04
C ILE A 82 29.49 -11.40 -11.32
N ARG A 83 30.02 -10.76 -10.28
CA ARG A 83 31.30 -10.04 -10.36
C ARG A 83 32.41 -11.05 -10.12
N TYR A 84 33.08 -11.48 -11.18
CA TYR A 84 34.33 -12.22 -11.04
C TYR A 84 35.37 -11.28 -10.43
N ARG A 85 35.84 -11.61 -9.22
CA ARG A 85 37.04 -11.03 -8.65
C ARG A 85 38.21 -11.57 -9.49
N LYS A 86 38.93 -10.70 -10.18
CA LYS A 86 40.27 -11.07 -10.66
C LYS A 86 41.16 -11.01 -9.43
N ASP A 87 41.62 -12.17 -8.99
CA ASP A 87 42.76 -12.26 -8.07
C ASP A 87 43.99 -11.72 -8.80
N GLY A 88 44.73 -10.86 -8.11
CA GLY A 88 45.98 -10.26 -8.59
C GLY A 88 47.17 -11.14 -8.28
#